data_AF-A0A497LXE3-F1
#
_entry.id   AF-A0A497LXE3-F1
#
_cell.length_a   1.000
_cell.length_b   1.000
_cell.length_c   1.000
_cell.angle_alpha   90.00
_cell.angle_beta   90.00
_cell.angle_gamma   90.00
#
_symmetry.space_group_name_H-M   'P 1'
#
loop_
_entity.id
_entity.type
_entity.pdbx_description
1 polymer ?
#
loop_
_entity_poly.entity_id
_entity_poly.type
_entity_poly.pdbx_seq_one_letter_code
_entity_poly.pdbx_strand_id
1 'polypeptide(L)'
;MQVLEYVEKFELPNLMFGSGTIESHPYRGLLRGGPYKSPLSPYSEIAILHQQENYKEANKVMRFLKEGIPPFFPKGFNNIFRLDDQIEIESYQIKPLAGKDPEQTAEAFLEKFLENGHSGRFPLIIIEETPRGTYPSVYYQTKQVFLERGFITQMLTLQTIINENILKWSIFPLAIQIFTKMGGVPYVLYDEIKVGAEVDVCFLVGVGLSKPIFGQGNQNYIGFALLFGPNGEWRIMKTHAEAYEKEKLPKIFKRLVFEISSEAVGYVETSFQHKPHSIGLIIHYSGKSVSTSEEQALWEAVEYIKSVKDIEVKPYILKVNESRLRASVGGASPCVNKVGLSTGLVPVGSVYRMSPQTYVLFTLGCLDLGKGEYRATGLGTPTPIIVSIKGTVPRNDQELEKALLRSVFETCCMNYTSINNPVNRLPITVKYAKEIAYMLSRMNAISLSTDIMARLWFI
;
A
#
# COMPACT_ATOMS: atom_id res chain seq x y z
N MET A 1 -3.78 -9.87 -34.71
CA MET A 1 -4.80 -9.93 -33.63
C MET A 1 -4.49 -11.17 -32.81
N GLN A 2 -3.97 -11.02 -31.60
CA GLN A 2 -3.65 -12.16 -30.74
C GLN A 2 -4.91 -12.51 -29.94
N VAL A 3 -5.39 -13.74 -30.08
CA VAL A 3 -6.52 -14.23 -29.27
C VAL A 3 -5.95 -14.60 -27.91
N LEU A 4 -6.38 -13.92 -26.86
CA LEU A 4 -6.04 -14.28 -25.49
C LEU A 4 -7.08 -15.29 -24.99
N GLU A 5 -6.64 -16.33 -24.31
CA GLU A 5 -7.51 -17.34 -23.71
C GLU A 5 -8.11 -16.77 -22.41
N TYR A 6 -9.43 -16.79 -22.26
CA TYR A 6 -10.07 -16.35 -21.02
C TYR A 6 -9.83 -17.38 -19.91
N VAL A 7 -9.42 -16.92 -18.73
CA VAL A 7 -9.16 -17.77 -17.57
C VAL A 7 -10.33 -17.68 -16.60
N GLU A 8 -10.56 -16.49 -16.04
CA GLU A 8 -11.58 -16.25 -15.01
C GLU A 8 -11.83 -14.74 -14.87
N LYS A 9 -12.94 -14.36 -14.24
CA LYS A 9 -13.19 -13.02 -13.70
C LYS A 9 -13.30 -13.16 -12.20
N PHE A 10 -12.35 -12.57 -11.48
CA PHE A 10 -12.41 -12.51 -10.03
C PHE A 10 -13.42 -11.45 -9.57
N GLU A 11 -14.27 -11.82 -8.63
CA GLU A 11 -15.13 -10.86 -7.92
C GLU A 11 -14.34 -10.13 -6.84
N LEU A 12 -14.84 -8.96 -6.44
CA LEU A 12 -14.26 -8.22 -5.32
C LEU A 12 -14.24 -9.10 -4.06
N PRO A 13 -13.10 -9.17 -3.34
CA PRO A 13 -13.05 -9.91 -2.10
C PRO A 13 -13.93 -9.24 -1.05
N ASN A 14 -14.44 -10.07 -0.14
CA ASN A 14 -15.02 -9.56 1.10
C ASN A 14 -13.89 -9.03 1.99
N LEU A 15 -14.13 -7.87 2.60
CA LEU A 15 -13.23 -7.27 3.58
C LEU A 15 -13.87 -7.36 4.96
N MET A 16 -13.04 -7.61 5.97
CA MET A 16 -13.42 -7.63 7.37
C MET A 16 -13.06 -6.31 8.04
N PHE A 17 -14.04 -5.75 8.75
CA PHE A 17 -13.96 -4.50 9.50
C PHE A 17 -14.22 -4.78 10.99
N GLY A 18 -14.28 -3.72 11.80
CA GLY A 18 -14.62 -3.84 13.21
C GLY A 18 -15.99 -4.50 13.45
N SER A 19 -16.16 -5.05 14.65
CA SER A 19 -17.40 -5.72 15.08
C SER A 19 -17.85 -6.89 14.17
N GLY A 20 -16.91 -7.53 13.46
CA GLY A 20 -17.21 -8.62 12.53
C GLY A 20 -17.97 -8.19 11.26
N THR A 21 -17.98 -6.90 10.94
CA THR A 21 -18.66 -6.41 9.73
C THR A 21 -17.92 -6.89 8.48
N ILE A 22 -18.67 -7.50 7.55
CA ILE A 22 -18.17 -7.96 6.25
C ILE A 22 -18.77 -7.10 5.16
N GLU A 23 -17.92 -6.54 4.29
CA GLU A 23 -18.33 -5.68 3.19
C GLU A 23 -17.27 -5.68 2.08
N SER A 24 -17.67 -5.60 0.82
CA SER A 24 -16.72 -5.56 -0.31
C SER A 24 -16.22 -4.13 -0.60
N HIS A 25 -16.95 -3.12 -0.15
CA HIS A 25 -16.61 -1.71 -0.37
C HIS A 25 -16.08 -1.04 0.92
N PRO A 26 -14.81 -0.59 0.95
CA PRO A 26 -14.17 0.09 2.09
C PRO A 26 -14.99 1.20 2.75
N TYR A 27 -15.54 2.11 1.94
CA TYR A 27 -16.44 3.17 2.41
C TYR A 27 -17.59 2.63 3.27
N ARG A 28 -18.37 1.68 2.74
CA ARG A 28 -19.54 1.13 3.44
C ARG A 28 -19.13 0.34 4.68
N GLY A 29 -18.03 -0.41 4.58
CA GLY A 29 -17.53 -1.23 5.68
C GLY A 29 -17.10 -0.38 6.88
N LEU A 30 -16.29 0.67 6.66
CA LEU A 30 -15.85 1.56 7.73
C LEU A 30 -17.00 2.34 8.38
N LEU A 31 -17.98 2.81 7.60
CA LEU A 31 -19.15 3.50 8.17
C LEU A 31 -19.96 2.60 9.11
N ARG A 32 -20.08 1.32 8.77
CA ARG A 32 -20.88 0.35 9.52
C ARG A 32 -20.10 -0.22 10.71
N GLY A 33 -18.95 -0.83 10.43
CA GLY A 33 -18.18 -1.61 11.41
C GLY A 33 -17.12 -0.83 12.17
N GLY A 34 -16.67 0.31 11.66
CA GLY A 34 -15.43 0.95 12.13
C GLY A 34 -14.18 0.14 11.69
N PRO A 35 -13.01 0.45 12.25
CA PRO A 35 -11.76 -0.19 11.83
C PRO A 35 -11.65 -1.62 12.35
N TYR A 36 -10.95 -2.48 11.61
CA TYR A 36 -10.63 -3.85 12.05
C TYR A 36 -9.81 -3.87 13.33
N LYS A 37 -8.83 -2.96 13.46
CA LYS A 37 -8.00 -2.83 14.66
C LYS A 37 -7.69 -1.37 14.96
N SER A 38 -7.89 -0.97 16.21
CA SER A 38 -7.48 0.36 16.68
C SER A 38 -5.95 0.48 16.80
N PRO A 39 -5.39 1.69 16.68
CA PRO A 39 -3.97 1.91 16.88
C PRO A 39 -3.55 1.49 18.29
N LEU A 40 -2.42 0.79 18.43
CA LEU A 40 -1.85 0.44 19.73
C LEU A 40 -1.13 1.62 20.40
N SER A 41 -0.82 2.67 19.63
CA SER A 41 -0.05 3.83 20.10
C SER A 41 -0.93 4.83 20.84
N PRO A 42 -0.40 5.51 21.88
CA PRO A 42 -1.14 6.43 22.76
C PRO A 42 -1.30 7.80 22.09
N TYR A 43 -1.73 7.85 20.84
CA TYR A 43 -2.05 9.12 20.22
C TYR A 43 -3.30 9.70 20.89
N SER A 44 -3.24 10.98 21.23
CA SER A 44 -4.33 11.77 21.79
C SER A 44 -4.58 13.05 20.99
N GLU A 45 -3.74 13.37 20.00
CA GLU A 45 -3.87 14.60 19.21
C GLU A 45 -3.41 14.39 17.75
N ILE A 46 -4.13 15.01 16.81
CA ILE A 46 -3.64 15.31 15.46
C ILE A 46 -3.28 16.80 15.41
N ALA A 47 -1.99 17.10 15.35
CA ALA A 47 -1.45 18.45 15.26
C ALA A 47 -1.35 18.90 13.80
N ILE A 48 -2.21 19.84 13.39
CA ILE A 48 -2.23 20.40 12.03
C ILE A 48 -1.25 21.57 11.95
N LEU A 49 -0.07 21.35 11.39
CA LEU A 49 0.98 22.35 11.26
C LEU A 49 0.86 23.10 9.93
N HIS A 50 0.91 24.44 9.98
CA HIS A 50 0.76 25.27 8.79
C HIS A 50 1.51 26.61 8.88
N GLN A 51 1.74 27.24 7.73
CA GLN A 51 2.23 28.62 7.64
C GLN A 51 1.10 29.63 7.96
N GLN A 52 1.47 30.85 8.35
CA GLN A 52 0.52 31.89 8.80
C GLN A 52 -0.56 32.20 7.78
N GLU A 53 -0.17 32.31 6.52
CA GLU A 53 -1.03 32.59 5.37
C GLU A 53 -2.12 31.51 5.17
N ASN A 54 -1.90 30.29 5.65
CA ASN A 54 -2.76 29.12 5.42
C ASN A 54 -3.72 28.85 6.60
N TYR A 55 -3.89 29.80 7.54
CA TYR A 55 -4.72 29.62 8.73
C TYR A 55 -6.17 29.25 8.43
N LYS A 56 -6.78 29.85 7.39
CA LYS A 56 -8.18 29.57 7.03
C LYS A 56 -8.33 28.14 6.51
N GLU A 57 -7.39 27.71 5.68
CA GLU A 57 -7.33 26.39 5.08
C GLU A 57 -7.08 25.31 6.14
N ALA A 58 -6.17 25.57 7.09
CA ALA A 58 -5.91 24.68 8.22
C ALA A 58 -7.15 24.48 9.10
N ASN A 59 -7.84 25.57 9.47
CA ASN A 59 -9.07 25.49 10.25
C ASN A 59 -10.22 24.78 9.51
N LYS A 60 -10.29 24.94 8.18
CA LYS A 60 -11.26 24.20 7.36
C LYS A 60 -11.01 22.70 7.43
N VAL A 61 -9.75 22.26 7.31
CA VAL A 61 -9.37 20.85 7.43
C VAL A 61 -9.61 20.33 8.85
N MET A 62 -9.23 21.10 9.88
CA MET A 62 -9.50 20.79 11.28
C MET A 62 -10.98 20.51 11.51
N ARG A 63 -11.86 21.42 11.08
CA ARG A 63 -13.32 21.27 11.19
C ARG A 63 -13.81 20.02 10.46
N PHE A 64 -13.36 19.78 9.23
CA PHE A 64 -13.78 18.61 8.46
C PHE A 64 -13.32 17.28 9.08
N LEU A 65 -12.15 17.25 9.73
CA LEU A 65 -11.71 16.08 10.47
C LEU A 65 -12.50 15.90 11.78
N LYS A 66 -12.84 16.97 12.49
CA LYS A 66 -13.66 16.92 13.73
C LYS A 66 -15.11 16.52 13.46
N GLU A 67 -15.78 17.23 12.55
CA GLU A 67 -17.24 17.17 12.38
C GLU A 67 -17.66 16.29 11.20
N GLY A 68 -16.76 16.09 10.23
CA GLY A 68 -17.06 15.45 8.96
C GLY A 68 -17.61 16.40 7.89
N ILE A 69 -17.84 15.84 6.69
CA ILE A 69 -18.49 16.48 5.54
C ILE A 69 -19.43 15.48 4.85
N PRO A 70 -20.71 15.41 5.24
CA PRO A 70 -21.67 14.49 4.60
C PRO A 70 -21.90 14.82 3.11
N PRO A 71 -22.13 13.80 2.26
CA PRO A 71 -22.02 12.37 2.56
C PRO A 71 -20.57 11.86 2.51
N PHE A 72 -19.59 12.65 2.08
CA PHE A 72 -18.25 12.16 1.72
C PHE A 72 -17.41 11.62 2.89
N PHE A 73 -17.53 12.22 4.07
CA PHE A 73 -16.88 11.77 5.31
C PHE A 73 -17.78 12.08 6.50
N PRO A 74 -18.79 11.24 6.80
CA PRO A 74 -19.78 11.58 7.81
C PRO A 74 -19.20 11.43 9.23
N LYS A 75 -19.61 12.32 10.14
CA LYS A 75 -19.38 12.21 11.61
C LYS A 75 -17.95 12.38 12.11
N GLY A 76 -16.97 12.68 11.25
CA GLY A 76 -15.61 13.00 11.67
C GLY A 76 -14.74 11.80 12.06
N PHE A 77 -13.48 12.09 12.40
CA PHE A 77 -12.40 11.13 12.60
C PHE A 77 -12.66 10.17 13.77
N ASN A 78 -12.94 10.70 14.96
CA ASN A 78 -13.17 9.87 16.15
C ASN A 78 -14.34 8.90 15.97
N ASN A 79 -15.44 9.36 15.35
CA ASN A 79 -16.62 8.52 15.18
C ASN A 79 -16.40 7.38 14.19
N ILE A 80 -15.78 7.68 13.04
CA ILE A 80 -15.48 6.70 12.00
C ILE A 80 -14.54 5.63 12.51
N PHE A 81 -13.54 6.02 13.30
CA PHE A 81 -12.52 5.11 13.81
C PHE A 81 -12.80 4.53 15.19
N ARG A 82 -13.97 4.79 15.78
CA ARG A 82 -14.39 4.28 17.10
C ARG A 82 -13.37 4.60 18.20
N LEU A 83 -12.93 5.86 18.22
CA LEU A 83 -11.91 6.36 19.16
C LEU A 83 -12.53 7.12 20.34
N ASP A 84 -13.86 7.09 20.51
CA ASP A 84 -14.58 7.65 21.67
C ASP A 84 -14.13 9.09 22.06
N ASP A 85 -13.92 9.94 21.05
CA ASP A 85 -13.44 11.32 21.19
C ASP A 85 -12.09 11.48 21.93
N GLN A 86 -11.25 10.44 21.91
CA GLN A 86 -9.93 10.45 22.54
C GLN A 86 -8.87 11.23 21.74
N ILE A 87 -9.12 11.53 20.46
CA ILE A 87 -8.20 12.28 19.61
C ILE A 87 -8.66 13.72 19.46
N GLU A 88 -7.93 14.63 20.08
CA GLU A 88 -8.03 16.06 19.83
C GLU A 88 -7.46 16.40 18.44
N ILE A 89 -7.96 17.46 17.82
CA ILE A 89 -7.48 17.89 16.50
C ILE A 89 -7.26 19.40 16.54
N GLU A 90 -6.02 19.85 16.54
CA GLU A 90 -5.72 21.26 16.76
C GLU A 90 -4.77 21.78 15.68
N SER A 91 -4.92 23.05 15.31
CA SER A 91 -4.05 23.68 14.31
C SER A 91 -3.01 24.59 14.96
N TYR A 92 -1.77 24.49 14.48
CA TYR A 92 -0.62 25.22 15.00
C TYR A 92 0.11 25.94 13.86
N GLN A 93 0.28 27.24 14.06
CA GLN A 93 1.01 28.09 13.14
C GLN A 93 2.51 28.05 13.43
N ILE A 94 3.34 27.85 12.39
CA ILE A 94 4.79 28.01 12.49
C ILE A 94 5.20 29.49 12.48
N LYS A 95 6.41 29.78 12.95
CA LYS A 95 6.97 31.13 12.89
C LYS A 95 7.11 31.61 11.43
N PRO A 96 6.86 32.89 11.13
CA PRO A 96 7.09 33.43 9.79
C PRO A 96 8.55 33.25 9.37
N LEU A 97 8.75 32.84 8.12
CA LEU A 97 10.09 32.66 7.53
C LEU A 97 10.34 33.78 6.53
N ALA A 98 11.56 34.33 6.53
CA ALA A 98 11.96 35.41 5.61
C ALA A 98 12.12 34.94 4.14
N GLY A 99 12.03 33.63 3.90
CA GLY A 99 12.13 33.02 2.57
C GLY A 99 11.45 31.64 2.51
N LYS A 100 11.34 31.09 1.29
CA LYS A 100 10.76 29.76 1.00
C LYS A 100 11.84 28.67 0.91
N ASP A 101 12.80 28.67 1.82
CA ASP A 101 13.82 27.63 1.85
C ASP A 101 13.22 26.30 2.37
N PRO A 102 13.33 25.19 1.61
CA PRO A 102 12.76 23.91 2.02
C PRO A 102 13.23 23.35 3.36
N GLU A 103 14.51 23.52 3.69
CA GLU A 103 15.13 22.97 4.89
C GLU A 103 14.73 23.80 6.13
N GLN A 104 14.82 25.13 6.03
CA GLN A 104 14.35 26.02 7.10
C GLN A 104 12.86 25.85 7.37
N THR A 105 12.04 25.62 6.33
CA THR A 105 10.61 25.36 6.48
C THR A 105 10.35 24.04 7.20
N ALA A 106 11.09 22.99 6.85
CA ALA A 106 10.99 21.68 7.48
C ALA A 106 11.36 21.74 8.98
N GLU A 107 12.45 22.42 9.32
CA GLU A 107 12.89 22.60 10.71
C GLU A 107 11.90 23.47 11.50
N ALA A 108 11.31 24.51 10.90
CA ALA A 108 10.27 25.32 11.56
C ALA A 108 8.99 24.52 11.88
N PHE A 109 8.57 23.61 10.99
CA PHE A 109 7.48 22.68 11.29
C PHE A 109 7.81 21.78 12.47
N LEU A 110 9.02 21.22 12.49
CA LEU A 110 9.44 20.35 13.55
C LEU A 110 9.56 21.10 14.88
N GLU A 111 10.17 22.28 14.91
CA GLU A 111 10.28 23.12 16.11
C GLU A 111 8.87 23.32 16.69
N LYS A 112 7.91 23.72 15.84
CA LYS A 112 6.53 23.93 16.26
C LYS A 112 5.85 22.66 16.78
N PHE A 113 6.13 21.51 16.18
CA PHE A 113 5.61 20.22 16.63
C PHE A 113 6.13 19.83 18.01
N LEU A 114 7.40 20.16 18.30
CA LEU A 114 8.04 19.84 19.57
C LEU A 114 7.68 20.82 20.70
N GLU A 115 7.19 22.03 20.37
CA GLU A 115 6.69 22.99 21.35
C GLU A 115 5.61 22.37 22.25
N ASN A 116 5.74 22.58 23.56
CA ASN A 116 4.82 22.10 24.60
C ASN A 116 4.70 20.56 24.72
N GLY A 117 5.67 19.82 24.19
CA GLY A 117 5.68 18.36 24.23
C GLY A 117 5.03 17.73 23.01
N HIS A 118 5.51 16.53 22.67
CA HIS A 118 5.14 15.80 21.46
C HIS A 118 4.55 14.40 21.73
N SER A 119 4.50 13.99 23.00
CA SER A 119 3.96 12.69 23.38
C SER A 119 2.49 12.58 22.98
N GLY A 120 2.15 11.52 22.25
CA GLY A 120 0.77 11.28 21.79
C GLY A 120 0.30 12.18 20.64
N ARG A 121 1.17 12.97 20.01
CA ARG A 121 0.79 13.89 18.92
C ARG A 121 1.15 13.31 17.55
N PHE A 122 0.23 13.40 16.59
CA PHE A 122 0.42 13.01 15.20
C PHE A 122 0.50 14.25 14.29
N PRO A 123 1.61 14.48 13.55
CA PRO A 123 1.74 15.66 12.69
C PRO A 123 1.02 15.50 11.34
N LEU A 124 0.04 16.38 11.09
CA LEU A 124 -0.55 16.65 9.77
C LEU A 124 -0.03 18.00 9.27
N ILE A 125 0.70 18.03 8.16
CA ILE A 125 1.42 19.22 7.72
C ILE A 125 0.85 19.73 6.40
N ILE A 126 0.48 21.01 6.38
CA ILE A 126 -0.02 21.69 5.18
C ILE A 126 1.14 22.37 4.44
N ILE A 127 1.33 22.00 3.18
CA ILE A 127 2.41 22.49 2.32
C ILE A 127 1.88 22.95 0.96
N GLU A 128 2.65 23.78 0.26
CA GLU A 128 2.40 24.05 -1.16
C GLU A 128 2.69 22.80 -2.01
N GLU A 129 1.89 22.55 -3.05
CA GLU A 129 2.15 21.49 -4.01
C GLU A 129 3.41 21.80 -4.83
N THR A 130 4.37 20.87 -4.78
CA THR A 130 5.56 20.91 -5.63
C THR A 130 5.57 19.70 -6.56
N PRO A 131 6.02 19.82 -7.83
CA PRO A 131 6.17 18.69 -8.71
C PRO A 131 6.98 17.57 -8.05
N ARG A 132 6.53 16.32 -8.20
CA ARG A 132 7.13 15.15 -7.55
C ARG A 132 8.65 15.04 -7.79
N GLY A 133 9.14 15.46 -8.95
CA GLY A 133 10.56 15.45 -9.31
C GLY A 133 11.43 16.56 -8.70
N THR A 134 10.82 17.61 -8.14
CA THR A 134 11.53 18.77 -7.57
C THR A 134 12.26 18.36 -6.30
N TYR A 135 13.58 18.63 -6.26
CA TYR A 135 14.43 18.34 -5.11
C TYR A 135 15.57 19.36 -5.01
N PRO A 136 15.84 19.94 -3.82
CA PRO A 136 15.11 19.76 -2.56
C PRO A 136 13.70 20.36 -2.61
N SER A 137 12.77 19.83 -1.82
CA SER A 137 11.41 20.37 -1.67
C SER A 137 10.95 20.27 -0.22
N VAL A 138 10.04 21.15 0.20
CA VAL A 138 9.48 21.16 1.57
C VAL A 138 8.93 19.79 1.93
N TYR A 139 8.30 19.09 0.97
CA TYR A 139 7.77 17.74 1.17
C TYR A 139 8.85 16.74 1.61
N TYR A 140 9.96 16.63 0.86
CA TYR A 140 11.00 15.65 1.18
C TYR A 140 11.79 16.05 2.41
N GLN A 141 12.13 17.33 2.55
CA GLN A 141 12.87 17.82 3.72
C GLN A 141 12.06 17.61 5.00
N THR A 142 10.78 17.97 5.01
CA THR A 142 9.92 17.79 6.19
C THR A 142 9.75 16.31 6.52
N LYS A 143 9.57 15.43 5.53
CA LYS A 143 9.51 13.99 5.82
C LYS A 143 10.82 13.46 6.39
N GLN A 144 11.96 13.88 5.86
CA GLN A 144 13.27 13.45 6.33
C GLN A 144 13.50 13.88 7.79
N VAL A 145 13.39 15.17 8.11
CA VAL A 145 13.70 15.70 9.44
C VAL A 145 12.78 15.12 10.54
N PHE A 146 11.52 14.81 10.22
CA PHE A 146 10.59 14.15 11.14
C PHE A 146 10.93 12.66 11.31
N LEU A 147 11.18 11.93 10.21
CA LEU A 147 11.50 10.50 10.28
C LEU A 147 12.81 10.22 11.01
N GLU A 148 13.83 11.06 10.83
CA GLU A 148 15.11 10.98 11.56
C GLU A 148 14.92 11.12 13.07
N ARG A 149 13.84 11.78 13.51
CA ARG A 149 13.47 11.97 14.92
C ARG A 149 12.40 10.98 15.40
N GLY A 150 12.06 9.98 14.59
CA GLY A 150 11.11 8.94 14.97
C GLY A 150 9.64 9.26 14.66
N PHE A 151 9.34 10.37 13.98
CA PHE A 151 7.97 10.83 13.75
C PHE A 151 7.48 10.51 12.34
N ILE A 152 6.27 9.95 12.26
CA ILE A 152 5.58 9.71 10.99
C ILE A 152 4.65 10.89 10.70
N THR A 153 4.69 11.41 9.47
CA THR A 153 3.92 12.57 9.04
C THR A 153 2.88 12.24 7.98
N GLN A 154 1.75 12.94 8.05
CA GLN A 154 0.84 13.11 6.92
C GLN A 154 1.05 14.49 6.28
N MET A 155 1.11 14.53 4.96
CA MET A 155 1.17 15.78 4.20
C MET A 155 -0.18 16.05 3.54
N LEU A 156 -0.59 17.31 3.46
CA LEU A 156 -1.75 17.76 2.70
C LEU A 156 -1.38 19.01 1.90
N THR A 157 -1.65 19.01 0.59
CA THR A 157 -1.29 20.14 -0.25
C THR A 157 -2.36 21.23 -0.20
N LEU A 158 -1.93 22.49 -0.21
CA LEU A 158 -2.80 23.66 -0.23
C LEU A 158 -3.77 23.63 -1.43
N GLN A 159 -3.29 23.18 -2.60
CA GLN A 159 -4.06 23.01 -3.83
C GLN A 159 -5.24 22.03 -3.63
N THR A 160 -5.04 20.96 -2.86
CA THR A 160 -6.12 20.04 -2.50
C THR A 160 -7.18 20.73 -1.63
N ILE A 161 -6.76 21.59 -0.71
CA ILE A 161 -7.66 22.27 0.24
C ILE A 161 -8.48 23.38 -0.43
N ILE A 162 -7.83 24.18 -1.30
CA ILE A 162 -8.47 25.30 -2.00
C ILE A 162 -9.55 24.78 -2.96
N ASN A 163 -9.31 23.65 -3.63
CA ASN A 163 -10.30 23.06 -4.52
C ASN A 163 -11.34 22.24 -3.75
N GLU A 164 -12.50 22.84 -3.46
CA GLU A 164 -13.57 22.19 -2.68
C GLU A 164 -14.07 20.88 -3.29
N ASN A 165 -14.09 20.80 -4.63
CA ASN A 165 -14.52 19.59 -5.33
C ASN A 165 -13.54 18.44 -5.14
N ILE A 166 -12.25 18.73 -4.98
CA ILE A 166 -11.24 17.73 -4.65
C ILE A 166 -11.28 17.44 -3.15
N LEU A 167 -11.23 18.48 -2.31
CA LEU A 167 -11.17 18.37 -0.85
C LEU A 167 -12.23 17.43 -0.29
N LYS A 168 -13.49 17.59 -0.70
CA LYS A 168 -14.60 16.78 -0.17
C LYS A 168 -14.38 15.27 -0.38
N TRP A 169 -13.77 14.87 -1.49
CA TRP A 169 -13.46 13.47 -1.78
C TRP A 169 -12.13 13.00 -1.16
N SER A 170 -11.27 13.95 -0.75
CA SER A 170 -9.95 13.69 -0.18
C SER A 170 -9.93 13.56 1.34
N ILE A 171 -10.91 14.14 2.06
CA ILE A 171 -10.93 14.08 3.54
C ILE A 171 -10.99 12.64 4.08
N PHE A 172 -11.85 11.77 3.54
CA PHE A 172 -11.92 10.39 4.03
C PHE A 172 -10.63 9.60 3.71
N PRO A 173 -10.08 9.63 2.48
CA PRO A 173 -8.74 9.07 2.22
C PRO A 173 -7.64 9.61 3.14
N LEU A 174 -7.64 10.92 3.42
CA LEU A 174 -6.69 11.55 4.36
C LEU A 174 -6.84 10.96 5.77
N ALA A 175 -8.07 10.86 6.27
CA ALA A 175 -8.36 10.32 7.59
C ALA A 175 -7.89 8.86 7.73
N ILE A 176 -8.09 8.02 6.71
CA ILE A 176 -7.61 6.62 6.72
C ILE A 176 -6.08 6.55 6.74
N GLN A 177 -5.40 7.38 5.96
CA GLN A 177 -3.94 7.41 5.94
C GLN A 177 -3.38 7.82 7.30
N ILE A 178 -3.96 8.85 7.94
CA ILE A 178 -3.60 9.27 9.30
C ILE A 178 -3.79 8.10 10.28
N PHE A 179 -4.99 7.52 10.34
CA PHE A 179 -5.30 6.39 11.22
C PHE A 179 -4.35 5.21 11.03
N THR A 180 -4.03 4.88 9.78
CA THR A 180 -3.13 3.78 9.44
C THR A 180 -1.67 4.08 9.84
N LYS A 181 -1.22 5.32 9.66
CA LYS A 181 0.12 5.78 10.09
C LYS A 181 0.27 5.85 11.61
N MET A 182 -0.83 6.07 12.33
CA MET A 182 -0.89 5.94 13.79
C MET A 182 -0.79 4.47 14.26
N GLY A 183 -0.90 3.51 13.33
CA GLY A 183 -0.79 2.07 13.61
C GLY A 183 -2.13 1.33 13.65
N GLY A 184 -3.23 1.99 13.28
CA GLY A 184 -4.53 1.34 13.12
C GLY A 184 -4.59 0.49 11.84
N VAL A 185 -5.50 -0.49 11.82
CA VAL A 185 -5.78 -1.32 10.63
C VAL A 185 -7.24 -1.08 10.22
N PRO A 186 -7.49 -0.35 9.12
CA PRO A 186 -8.85 -0.02 8.71
C PRO A 186 -9.71 -1.27 8.41
N TYR A 187 -9.15 -2.23 7.68
CA TYR A 187 -9.81 -3.47 7.28
C TYR A 187 -8.79 -4.47 6.78
N VAL A 188 -9.17 -5.74 6.72
CA VAL A 188 -8.36 -6.85 6.18
C VAL A 188 -9.18 -7.67 5.20
N LEU A 189 -8.57 -8.62 4.47
CA LEU A 189 -9.32 -9.63 3.74
C LEU A 189 -10.11 -10.49 4.71
N TYR A 190 -11.38 -10.75 4.40
CA TYR A 190 -12.21 -11.66 5.18
C TYR A 190 -11.74 -13.10 5.04
N ASP A 191 -11.54 -13.53 3.79
CA ASP A 191 -10.99 -14.83 3.46
C ASP A 191 -9.46 -14.73 3.46
N GLU A 192 -8.81 -15.62 4.20
CA GLU A 192 -7.35 -15.75 4.15
C GLU A 192 -6.91 -16.24 2.78
N ILE A 193 -5.76 -15.74 2.34
CA ILE A 193 -5.14 -16.17 1.10
C ILE A 193 -4.64 -17.61 1.27
N LYS A 194 -5.02 -18.48 0.34
CA LYS A 194 -4.68 -19.90 0.35
C LYS A 194 -4.13 -20.32 -1.01
N VAL A 195 -3.10 -21.16 -1.01
CA VAL A 195 -2.52 -21.74 -2.24
C VAL A 195 -2.19 -23.21 -2.03
N GLY A 196 -2.74 -24.09 -2.87
CA GLY A 196 -2.55 -25.54 -2.75
C GLY A 196 -3.24 -26.15 -1.53
N ALA A 197 -3.46 -27.46 -1.54
CA ALA A 197 -4.13 -28.16 -0.44
C ALA A 197 -3.17 -28.46 0.72
N GLU A 198 -1.87 -28.51 0.44
CA GLU A 198 -0.79 -28.88 1.36
C GLU A 198 -0.02 -27.68 1.95
N VAL A 199 -0.63 -26.49 1.95
CA VAL A 199 -0.12 -25.29 2.62
C VAL A 199 -1.05 -24.90 3.75
N ASP A 200 -0.55 -24.92 4.99
CA ASP A 200 -1.38 -24.59 6.16
C ASP A 200 -1.71 -23.10 6.24
N VAL A 201 -0.73 -22.25 5.92
CA VAL A 201 -0.85 -20.79 6.03
C VAL A 201 -0.03 -20.09 4.94
N CYS A 202 -0.55 -19.00 4.39
CA CYS A 202 0.14 -18.22 3.36
C CYS A 202 0.47 -16.81 3.83
N PHE A 203 1.65 -16.31 3.45
CA PHE A 203 2.02 -14.91 3.59
C PHE A 203 2.27 -14.31 2.22
N LEU A 204 1.98 -13.03 2.09
CA LEU A 204 2.35 -12.26 0.91
C LEU A 204 3.64 -11.52 1.16
N VAL A 205 4.48 -11.49 0.14
CA VAL A 205 5.74 -10.76 0.18
C VAL A 205 5.83 -9.82 -1.02
N GLY A 206 5.98 -8.53 -0.76
CA GLY A 206 6.39 -7.57 -1.80
C GLY A 206 7.92 -7.48 -1.82
N VAL A 207 8.56 -7.82 -2.94
CA VAL A 207 10.01 -7.69 -3.07
C VAL A 207 10.37 -6.83 -4.26
N GLY A 208 11.37 -5.96 -4.07
CA GLY A 208 11.92 -5.18 -5.16
C GLY A 208 13.33 -4.69 -4.88
N LEU A 209 13.99 -4.36 -5.97
CA LEU A 209 15.33 -3.78 -6.00
C LEU A 209 15.21 -2.49 -6.81
N SER A 210 15.55 -1.37 -6.19
CA SER A 210 15.51 -0.06 -6.85
C SER A 210 16.88 0.59 -6.88
N LYS A 211 17.18 1.23 -8.01
CA LYS A 211 18.32 2.14 -8.13
C LYS A 211 17.81 3.58 -7.89
N PRO A 212 18.33 4.32 -6.90
CA PRO A 212 18.10 5.74 -6.75
C PRO A 212 18.44 6.44 -8.05
N ILE A 213 17.47 7.14 -8.62
CA ILE A 213 17.66 7.90 -9.87
C ILE A 213 18.30 9.27 -9.56
N PHE A 214 18.24 9.72 -8.30
CA PHE A 214 18.63 11.07 -7.89
C PHE A 214 19.48 11.03 -6.63
N GLY A 215 20.61 11.73 -6.68
CA GLY A 215 21.63 11.80 -5.63
C GLY A 215 23.00 12.01 -6.29
N GLN A 216 23.62 13.18 -6.08
CA GLN A 216 25.02 13.36 -6.46
C GLN A 216 25.87 12.44 -5.57
N GLY A 217 26.27 11.28 -6.09
CA GLY A 217 27.30 10.43 -5.49
C GLY A 217 26.89 9.02 -5.05
N ASN A 218 25.63 8.75 -4.71
CA ASN A 218 25.25 7.42 -4.19
C ASN A 218 24.69 6.50 -5.30
N GLN A 219 25.58 5.67 -5.84
CA GLN A 219 25.24 4.54 -6.71
C GLN A 219 24.65 3.36 -5.90
N ASN A 220 23.94 3.55 -4.78
CA ASN A 220 23.54 2.42 -3.93
C ASN A 220 22.24 1.78 -4.42
N TYR A 221 22.09 0.45 -4.46
CA TYR A 221 20.77 -0.16 -4.58
C TYR A 221 20.07 -0.15 -3.22
N ILE A 222 18.76 0.06 -3.24
CA ILE A 222 17.90 -0.17 -2.09
C ILE A 222 17.03 -1.37 -2.42
N GLY A 223 17.30 -2.48 -1.74
CA GLY A 223 16.44 -3.64 -1.71
C GLY A 223 15.46 -3.55 -0.55
N PHE A 224 14.24 -4.04 -0.77
CA PHE A 224 13.23 -4.11 0.27
C PHE A 224 12.41 -5.40 0.13
N ALA A 225 11.97 -5.91 1.27
CA ALA A 225 10.99 -6.99 1.39
C ALA A 225 9.90 -6.58 2.37
N LEU A 226 8.65 -6.70 1.94
CA LEU A 226 7.46 -6.27 2.66
C LEU A 226 6.64 -7.50 3.01
N LEU A 227 6.41 -7.77 4.30
CA LEU A 227 5.61 -8.90 4.76
C LEU A 227 4.18 -8.47 5.03
N PHE A 228 3.23 -9.26 4.51
CA PHE A 228 1.83 -9.16 4.88
C PHE A 228 1.33 -10.52 5.38
N GLY A 229 0.46 -10.48 6.38
CA GLY A 229 -0.17 -11.66 6.95
C GLY A 229 -1.16 -12.35 5.99
N PRO A 230 -1.76 -13.48 6.42
CA PRO A 230 -2.66 -14.28 5.59
C PRO A 230 -3.91 -13.54 5.11
N ASN A 231 -4.36 -12.55 5.89
CA ASN A 231 -5.49 -11.67 5.58
C ASN A 231 -5.06 -10.34 4.90
N GLY A 232 -3.80 -10.25 4.44
CA GLY A 232 -3.26 -9.04 3.81
C GLY A 232 -2.89 -7.91 4.77
N GLU A 233 -2.95 -8.11 6.09
CA GLU A 233 -2.50 -7.13 7.08
C GLU A 233 -0.99 -6.85 6.94
N TRP A 234 -0.59 -5.58 6.91
CA TRP A 234 0.83 -5.19 6.93
C TRP A 234 1.50 -5.68 8.22
N ARG A 235 2.66 -6.31 8.11
CA ARG A 235 3.44 -6.77 9.27
C ARG A 235 4.69 -5.95 9.46
N ILE A 236 5.60 -6.02 8.49
CA ILE A 236 6.92 -5.40 8.61
C ILE A 236 7.54 -5.19 7.23
N MET A 237 8.42 -4.19 7.17
CA MET A 237 9.36 -4.01 6.07
C MET A 237 10.78 -4.31 6.53
N LYS A 238 11.55 -4.97 5.66
CA LYS A 238 13.01 -5.05 5.74
C LYS A 238 13.61 -4.29 4.58
N THR A 239 14.64 -3.49 4.85
CA THR A 239 15.36 -2.73 3.83
C THR A 239 16.85 -3.03 3.93
N HIS A 240 17.51 -3.09 2.78
CA HIS A 240 18.95 -3.21 2.70
C HIS A 240 19.47 -2.24 1.64
N ALA A 241 20.38 -1.34 2.05
CA ALA A 241 21.04 -0.41 1.16
C ALA A 241 22.52 -0.78 1.05
N GLU A 242 23.01 -0.97 -0.17
CA GLU A 242 24.43 -1.25 -0.45
C GLU A 242 24.85 -0.58 -1.77
N ALA A 243 26.14 -0.24 -1.91
CA ALA A 243 26.71 0.22 -3.17
C ALA A 243 26.38 -0.72 -4.34
N TYR A 244 26.08 -0.15 -5.51
CA TYR A 244 25.71 -0.94 -6.68
C TYR A 244 26.89 -1.73 -7.21
N GLU A 245 26.81 -3.03 -7.00
CA GLU A 245 27.57 -4.03 -7.72
C GLU A 245 26.58 -5.11 -8.15
N LYS A 246 26.48 -5.37 -9.46
CA LYS A 246 25.47 -6.27 -10.04
C LYS A 246 25.60 -7.68 -9.45
N GLU A 247 26.82 -8.08 -9.15
CA GLU A 247 27.25 -9.35 -8.58
C GLU A 247 26.72 -9.54 -7.14
N LYS A 248 26.42 -8.45 -6.43
CA LYS A 248 25.90 -8.48 -5.06
C LYS A 248 24.37 -8.60 -4.99
N LEU A 249 23.64 -8.34 -6.08
CA LEU A 249 22.16 -8.38 -6.07
C LEU A 249 21.58 -9.72 -5.59
N PRO A 250 22.09 -10.89 -6.01
CA PRO A 250 21.58 -12.17 -5.50
C PRO A 250 21.78 -12.32 -3.99
N LYS A 251 22.88 -11.79 -3.43
CA LYS A 251 23.16 -11.82 -1.99
C LYS A 251 22.19 -10.95 -1.20
N ILE A 252 21.89 -9.75 -1.70
CA ILE A 252 20.89 -8.85 -1.09
C ILE A 252 19.51 -9.51 -1.12
N PHE A 253 19.13 -10.09 -2.27
CA PHE A 253 17.86 -10.79 -2.43
C PHE A 253 17.76 -11.98 -1.47
N LYS A 254 18.79 -12.84 -1.40
CA LYS A 254 18.89 -13.96 -0.45
C LYS A 254 18.62 -13.50 0.98
N ARG A 255 19.30 -12.43 1.40
CA ARG A 255 19.19 -11.88 2.75
C ARG A 255 17.78 -11.37 3.05
N LEU A 256 17.20 -10.58 2.14
CA LEU A 256 15.85 -10.04 2.32
C LEU A 256 14.80 -11.15 2.41
N VAL A 257 14.89 -12.17 1.56
CA VAL A 257 13.99 -13.33 1.60
C VAL A 257 14.19 -14.11 2.90
N PHE A 258 15.43 -14.35 3.33
CA PHE A 258 15.71 -15.02 4.60
C PHE A 258 15.13 -14.27 5.80
N GLU A 259 15.36 -12.96 5.89
CA GLU A 259 14.84 -12.12 6.98
C GLU A 259 13.30 -12.14 6.99
N ILE A 260 12.65 -11.94 5.84
CA ILE A 260 11.18 -11.89 5.79
C ILE A 260 10.52 -13.25 6.06
N SER A 261 11.17 -14.33 5.64
CA SER A 261 10.68 -15.69 5.88
C SER A 261 10.87 -16.07 7.35
N SER A 262 11.95 -15.61 7.99
CA SER A 262 12.16 -15.78 9.43
C SER A 262 11.11 -15.02 10.25
N GLU A 263 10.73 -13.80 9.83
CA GLU A 263 9.63 -13.04 10.45
C GLU A 263 8.28 -13.76 10.30
N ALA A 264 8.00 -14.34 9.13
CA ALA A 264 6.78 -15.14 8.91
C ALA A 264 6.74 -16.37 9.83
N VAL A 265 7.87 -17.08 9.97
CA VAL A 265 8.00 -18.20 10.91
C VAL A 265 7.79 -17.76 12.37
N GLY A 266 8.43 -16.67 12.78
CA GLY A 266 8.25 -16.13 14.14
C GLY A 266 6.80 -15.72 14.43
N TYR A 267 6.09 -15.18 13.44
CA TYR A 267 4.67 -14.89 13.57
C TYR A 267 3.85 -16.16 13.77
N VAL A 268 4.08 -17.23 13.00
CA VAL A 268 3.29 -18.46 13.19
C VAL A 268 3.57 -19.13 14.53
N GLU A 269 4.83 -19.12 14.99
CA GLU A 269 5.24 -19.67 16.29
C GLU A 269 4.56 -18.94 17.47
N THR A 270 4.23 -17.65 17.31
CA THR A 270 3.65 -16.82 18.39
C THR A 270 2.13 -16.65 18.29
N SER A 271 1.55 -16.76 17.09
CA SER A 271 0.16 -16.39 16.82
C SER A 271 -0.76 -17.59 16.63
N PHE A 272 -0.23 -18.79 16.39
CA PHE A 272 -1.04 -20.00 16.16
C PHE A 272 -0.90 -20.96 17.34
N GLN A 273 -2.02 -21.55 17.75
CA GLN A 273 -2.04 -22.54 18.83
C GLN A 273 -1.26 -23.81 18.48
N HIS A 274 -1.26 -24.20 17.21
CA HIS A 274 -0.52 -25.33 16.68
C HIS A 274 0.45 -24.82 15.62
N LYS A 275 1.71 -25.26 15.72
CA LYS A 275 2.75 -24.93 14.76
C LYS A 275 2.36 -25.49 13.38
N PRO A 276 2.25 -24.66 12.34
CA PRO A 276 1.98 -25.17 10.99
C PRO A 276 3.15 -26.02 10.51
N HIS A 277 2.83 -27.07 9.77
CA HIS A 277 3.81 -27.91 9.10
C HIS A 277 4.37 -27.22 7.84
N SER A 278 3.54 -26.41 7.17
CA SER A 278 3.92 -25.73 5.95
C SER A 278 3.44 -24.28 5.86
N ILE A 279 4.30 -23.43 5.29
CA ILE A 279 4.03 -22.01 5.01
C ILE A 279 4.22 -21.75 3.52
N GLY A 280 3.23 -21.14 2.89
CA GLY A 280 3.32 -20.59 1.53
C GLY A 280 3.83 -19.16 1.56
N LEU A 281 4.86 -18.84 0.76
CA LEU A 281 5.34 -17.47 0.56
C LEU A 281 5.02 -17.01 -0.85
N ILE A 282 3.98 -16.22 -1.00
CA ILE A 282 3.56 -15.67 -2.29
C ILE A 282 4.31 -14.34 -2.53
N ILE A 283 5.35 -14.40 -3.36
CA ILE A 283 6.29 -13.31 -3.60
C ILE A 283 5.87 -12.54 -4.85
N HIS A 284 5.31 -11.35 -4.64
CA HIS A 284 5.07 -10.37 -5.70
C HIS A 284 6.34 -9.58 -5.95
N TYR A 285 7.02 -9.90 -7.05
CA TYR A 285 8.24 -9.23 -7.46
C TYR A 285 7.96 -8.08 -8.44
N SER A 286 8.41 -6.88 -8.07
CA SER A 286 8.37 -5.70 -8.94
C SER A 286 9.77 -5.34 -9.43
N GLY A 287 10.03 -5.48 -10.73
CA GLY A 287 11.34 -5.12 -11.30
C GLY A 287 11.69 -5.86 -12.59
N LYS A 288 13.00 -6.01 -12.82
CA LYS A 288 13.55 -6.79 -13.94
C LYS A 288 13.10 -8.26 -13.88
N SER A 289 13.44 -9.06 -14.87
CA SER A 289 13.26 -10.52 -14.70
C SER A 289 14.19 -10.99 -13.58
N VAL A 290 13.64 -11.78 -12.66
CA VAL A 290 14.42 -12.49 -11.62
C VAL A 290 15.44 -13.37 -12.35
N SER A 291 16.73 -13.20 -12.04
CA SER A 291 17.77 -14.05 -12.64
C SER A 291 17.76 -15.44 -12.01
N THR A 292 18.31 -16.43 -12.72
CA THR A 292 18.49 -17.78 -12.19
C THR A 292 19.24 -17.79 -10.85
N SER A 293 20.22 -16.90 -10.69
CA SER A 293 20.94 -16.72 -9.41
C SER A 293 20.09 -16.13 -8.29
N GLU A 294 19.16 -15.22 -8.60
CA GLU A 294 18.21 -14.67 -7.62
C GLU A 294 17.17 -15.72 -7.21
N GLU A 295 16.73 -16.55 -8.17
CA GLU A 295 15.83 -17.68 -7.91
C GLU A 295 16.52 -18.76 -7.05
N GLN A 296 17.76 -19.13 -7.37
CA GLN A 296 18.55 -20.06 -6.56
C GLN A 296 18.79 -19.52 -5.14
N ALA A 297 19.16 -18.24 -5.02
CA ALA A 297 19.33 -17.59 -3.73
C ALA A 297 18.07 -17.67 -2.84
N LEU A 298 16.89 -17.58 -3.45
CA LEU A 298 15.62 -17.73 -2.75
C LEU A 298 15.38 -19.17 -2.31
N TRP A 299 15.63 -20.16 -3.17
CA TRP A 299 15.53 -21.58 -2.80
C TRP A 299 16.46 -21.92 -1.63
N GLU A 300 17.72 -21.47 -1.68
CA GLU A 300 18.67 -21.66 -0.59
C GLU A 300 18.22 -20.99 0.72
N ALA A 301 17.55 -19.84 0.65
CA ALA A 301 17.03 -19.16 1.84
C ALA A 301 15.89 -19.93 2.51
N VAL A 302 14.95 -20.46 1.72
CA VAL A 302 13.81 -21.23 2.25
C VAL A 302 14.23 -22.62 2.73
N GLU A 303 15.17 -23.27 2.06
CA GLU A 303 15.74 -24.56 2.49
C GLU A 303 16.47 -24.44 3.83
N TYR A 304 17.22 -23.36 4.03
CA TYR A 304 17.88 -23.09 5.30
C TYR A 304 16.88 -22.88 6.45
N ILE A 305 15.74 -22.25 6.18
CA ILE A 305 14.68 -22.11 7.20
C ILE A 305 14.09 -23.46 7.54
N LYS A 306 13.81 -24.31 6.54
CA LYS A 306 13.33 -25.67 6.77
C LYS A 306 14.27 -26.46 7.67
N SER A 307 15.59 -26.37 7.45
CA SER A 307 16.58 -27.11 8.24
C SER A 307 16.72 -26.62 9.69
N VAL A 308 16.52 -25.34 9.95
CA VAL A 308 16.69 -24.76 11.29
C VAL A 308 15.39 -24.75 12.10
N LYS A 309 14.25 -24.57 11.43
CA LYS A 309 12.95 -24.34 12.07
C LYS A 309 11.99 -25.51 11.99
N ASP A 310 12.30 -26.55 11.23
CA ASP A 310 11.42 -27.70 11.03
C ASP A 310 10.00 -27.27 10.60
N ILE A 311 9.95 -26.37 9.62
CA ILE A 311 8.74 -25.90 8.94
C ILE A 311 9.05 -25.88 7.45
N GLU A 312 8.19 -26.49 6.64
CA GLU A 312 8.34 -26.43 5.20
C GLU A 312 7.91 -25.05 4.67
N VAL A 313 8.80 -24.36 3.96
CA VAL A 313 8.50 -23.07 3.33
C VAL A 313 8.45 -23.26 1.82
N LYS A 314 7.27 -23.02 1.23
CA LYS A 314 7.01 -23.14 -0.23
C LYS A 314 6.92 -21.76 -0.87
N PRO A 315 7.93 -21.30 -1.63
CA PRO A 315 7.88 -20.02 -2.29
C PRO A 315 7.13 -20.09 -3.64
N TYR A 316 6.29 -19.09 -3.91
CA TYR A 316 5.60 -18.89 -5.18
C TYR A 316 5.94 -17.50 -5.71
N ILE A 317 6.64 -17.41 -6.84
CA ILE A 317 7.13 -16.13 -7.34
C ILE A 317 6.23 -15.64 -8.48
N LEU A 318 5.62 -14.48 -8.29
CA LEU A 318 4.83 -13.78 -9.29
C LEU A 318 5.51 -12.47 -9.68
N LYS A 319 5.92 -12.37 -10.93
CA LYS A 319 6.39 -11.12 -11.49
C LYS A 319 5.19 -10.27 -11.92
N VAL A 320 5.03 -9.10 -11.32
CA VAL A 320 3.90 -8.18 -11.60
C VAL A 320 4.42 -6.92 -12.27
N ASN A 321 4.02 -6.68 -13.52
CA ASN A 321 4.46 -5.53 -14.31
C ASN A 321 3.27 -4.69 -14.79
N GLU A 322 3.49 -3.38 -14.86
CA GLU A 322 2.59 -2.51 -15.61
C GLU A 322 2.71 -2.81 -17.11
N SER A 323 1.58 -2.74 -17.80
CA SER A 323 1.53 -2.91 -19.24
C SER A 323 1.24 -1.60 -19.97
N ARG A 324 1.66 -1.55 -21.24
CA ARG A 324 1.21 -0.54 -22.21
C ARG A 324 0.06 -1.05 -23.08
N LEU A 325 -0.36 -2.30 -22.88
CA LEU A 325 -1.50 -2.88 -23.59
C LEU A 325 -2.77 -2.08 -23.30
N ARG A 326 -3.62 -1.96 -24.32
CA ARG A 326 -4.96 -1.39 -24.24
C ARG A 326 -5.93 -2.44 -24.74
N ALA A 327 -7.02 -2.63 -24.03
CA ALA A 327 -8.06 -3.57 -24.42
C ALA A 327 -9.45 -2.97 -24.24
N SER A 328 -10.38 -3.46 -25.06
CA SER A 328 -11.79 -3.10 -25.03
C SER A 328 -12.61 -4.36 -25.35
N VAL A 329 -13.75 -4.51 -24.70
CA VAL A 329 -14.74 -5.56 -25.01
C VAL A 329 -15.87 -5.04 -25.92
N GLY A 330 -15.74 -3.80 -26.42
CA GLY A 330 -16.72 -3.20 -27.32
C GLY A 330 -18.14 -3.21 -26.76
N GLY A 331 -19.10 -3.73 -27.52
CA GLY A 331 -20.51 -3.80 -27.12
C GLY A 331 -20.79 -4.66 -25.89
N ALA A 332 -19.88 -5.55 -25.49
CA ALA A 332 -20.07 -6.46 -24.35
C ALA A 332 -19.74 -5.83 -22.99
N SER A 333 -19.35 -4.56 -22.93
CA SER A 333 -19.07 -3.88 -21.67
C SER A 333 -20.36 -3.63 -20.87
N PRO A 334 -20.43 -4.04 -19.59
CA PRO A 334 -21.59 -3.75 -18.75
C PRO A 334 -21.66 -2.27 -18.33
N CYS A 335 -20.54 -1.54 -18.38
CA CYS A 335 -20.55 -0.11 -18.09
C CYS A 335 -21.08 0.68 -19.28
N VAL A 336 -22.08 1.53 -19.00
CA VAL A 336 -22.62 2.52 -19.94
C VAL A 336 -22.21 3.93 -19.55
N ASN A 337 -22.12 4.82 -20.52
CA ASN A 337 -21.89 6.24 -20.30
C ASN A 337 -23.21 6.96 -19.88
N LYS A 338 -23.14 8.27 -19.67
CA LYS A 338 -24.30 9.08 -19.24
C LYS A 338 -25.49 9.06 -20.22
N VAL A 339 -25.28 8.67 -21.48
CA VAL A 339 -26.33 8.57 -22.51
C VAL A 339 -26.71 7.12 -22.81
N GLY A 340 -26.28 6.15 -21.97
CA GLY A 340 -26.65 4.75 -22.08
C GLY A 340 -25.85 3.94 -23.11
N LEU A 341 -24.82 4.51 -23.73
CA LEU A 341 -23.97 3.80 -24.69
C LEU A 341 -22.88 3.00 -23.97
N SER A 342 -22.58 1.80 -24.48
CA SER A 342 -21.47 0.98 -23.98
C SER A 342 -20.16 1.75 -23.99
N THR A 343 -19.42 1.65 -22.90
CA THR A 343 -18.11 2.27 -22.74
C THR A 343 -16.96 1.43 -23.32
N GLY A 344 -17.21 0.17 -23.67
CA GLY A 344 -16.17 -0.77 -24.10
C GLY A 344 -15.19 -1.20 -23.00
N LEU A 345 -15.42 -0.81 -21.75
CA LEU A 345 -14.52 -1.12 -20.63
C LEU A 345 -14.56 -2.61 -20.30
N VAL A 346 -13.37 -3.22 -20.19
CA VAL A 346 -13.21 -4.61 -19.72
C VAL A 346 -13.66 -4.70 -18.25
N PRO A 347 -14.40 -5.75 -17.83
CA PRO A 347 -14.69 -5.95 -16.42
C PRO A 347 -13.43 -6.04 -15.56
N VAL A 348 -13.46 -5.39 -14.41
CA VAL A 348 -12.40 -5.50 -13.40
C VAL A 348 -12.40 -6.93 -12.83
N GLY A 349 -11.21 -7.47 -12.58
CA GLY A 349 -11.01 -8.85 -12.13
C GLY A 349 -10.84 -9.85 -13.28
N SER A 350 -11.09 -9.47 -14.53
CA SER A 350 -10.90 -10.36 -15.68
C SER A 350 -9.43 -10.72 -15.90
N VAL A 351 -9.18 -12.01 -16.14
CA VAL A 351 -7.87 -12.58 -16.42
C VAL A 351 -7.88 -13.31 -17.75
N TYR A 352 -6.83 -13.05 -18.53
CA TYR A 352 -6.60 -13.73 -19.79
C TYR A 352 -5.18 -14.29 -19.85
N ARG A 353 -5.02 -15.52 -20.34
CA ARG A 353 -3.72 -16.15 -20.56
C ARG A 353 -3.14 -15.65 -21.89
N MET A 354 -1.93 -15.12 -21.82
CA MET A 354 -1.15 -14.66 -22.99
C MET A 354 -0.12 -15.71 -23.43
N SER A 355 0.43 -16.45 -22.48
CA SER A 355 1.32 -17.60 -22.70
C SER A 355 1.25 -18.54 -21.49
N PRO A 356 1.82 -19.77 -21.51
CA PRO A 356 1.59 -20.78 -20.47
C PRO A 356 1.78 -20.35 -19.02
N GLN A 357 2.61 -19.33 -18.75
CA GLN A 357 2.84 -18.81 -17.39
C GLN A 357 2.71 -17.28 -17.32
N THR A 358 2.08 -16.65 -18.32
CA THR A 358 1.92 -15.19 -18.36
C THR A 358 0.49 -14.82 -18.65
N TYR A 359 -0.03 -13.94 -17.81
CA TYR A 359 -1.42 -13.56 -17.72
C TYR A 359 -1.56 -12.04 -17.81
N VAL A 360 -2.69 -11.61 -18.33
CA VAL A 360 -3.14 -10.22 -18.38
C VAL A 360 -4.29 -10.11 -17.39
N LEU A 361 -4.11 -9.33 -16.33
CA LEU A 361 -5.11 -9.11 -15.28
C LEU A 361 -5.61 -7.66 -15.34
N PHE A 362 -6.93 -7.49 -15.44
CA PHE A 362 -7.58 -6.18 -15.48
C PHE A 362 -7.95 -5.71 -14.08
N THR A 363 -7.20 -4.73 -13.57
CA THR A 363 -7.48 -4.07 -12.28
C THR A 363 -8.18 -2.72 -12.46
N LEU A 364 -8.33 -2.27 -13.71
CA LEU A 364 -9.04 -1.06 -14.11
C LEU A 364 -10.01 -1.40 -15.24
N GLY A 365 -11.13 -0.69 -15.29
CA GLY A 365 -12.16 -0.91 -16.30
C GLY A 365 -13.55 -0.70 -15.73
N CYS A 366 -14.45 -1.64 -16.02
CA CYS A 366 -15.81 -1.64 -15.50
C CYS A 366 -15.88 -2.43 -14.20
N LEU A 367 -16.09 -1.73 -13.09
CA LEU A 367 -16.22 -2.32 -11.77
C LEU A 367 -17.67 -2.68 -11.50
N ASP A 368 -17.89 -3.93 -11.12
CA ASP A 368 -19.15 -4.40 -10.56
C ASP A 368 -19.22 -4.02 -9.07
N LEU A 369 -20.25 -3.26 -8.69
CA LEU A 369 -20.50 -2.85 -7.30
C LEU A 369 -21.51 -3.79 -6.61
N GLY A 370 -22.00 -4.80 -7.32
CA GLY A 370 -23.10 -5.66 -6.92
C GLY A 370 -24.46 -5.08 -7.26
N LYS A 371 -25.51 -5.91 -7.14
CA LYS A 371 -26.93 -5.52 -7.37
C LYS A 371 -27.21 -4.88 -8.74
N GLY A 372 -26.38 -5.20 -9.75
CA GLY A 372 -26.50 -4.66 -11.11
C GLY A 372 -25.94 -3.24 -11.26
N GLU A 373 -25.25 -2.71 -10.26
CA GLU A 373 -24.58 -1.41 -10.35
C GLU A 373 -23.16 -1.55 -10.90
N TYR A 374 -22.85 -0.78 -11.94
CA TYR A 374 -21.54 -0.77 -12.57
C TYR A 374 -20.97 0.65 -12.60
N ARG A 375 -19.65 0.75 -12.42
CA ARG A 375 -18.95 2.04 -12.45
C ARG A 375 -17.59 1.91 -13.12
N ALA A 376 -17.24 2.89 -13.94
CA ALA A 376 -15.88 3.00 -14.46
C ALA A 376 -14.89 3.33 -13.32
N THR A 377 -13.77 2.61 -13.23
CA THR A 377 -12.72 2.89 -12.22
C THR A 377 -11.83 4.08 -12.58
N GLY A 378 -11.94 4.62 -13.80
CA GLY A 378 -11.15 5.74 -14.27
C GLY A 378 -11.59 6.21 -15.66
N LEU A 379 -10.93 7.25 -16.15
CA LEU A 379 -11.14 7.78 -17.49
C LEU A 379 -10.18 7.13 -18.50
N GLY A 380 -10.67 6.91 -19.72
CA GLY A 380 -9.88 6.34 -20.83
C GLY A 380 -9.86 4.81 -20.86
N THR A 381 -9.08 4.26 -21.80
CA THR A 381 -9.00 2.81 -22.02
C THR A 381 -8.13 2.14 -20.95
N PRO A 382 -8.61 1.08 -20.27
CA PRO A 382 -7.88 0.44 -19.18
C PRO A 382 -6.56 -0.14 -19.66
N THR A 383 -5.55 -0.07 -18.79
CA THR A 383 -4.27 -0.77 -18.96
C THR A 383 -4.23 -1.91 -17.95
N PRO A 384 -4.20 -3.17 -18.40
CA PRO A 384 -4.05 -4.28 -17.49
C PRO A 384 -2.63 -4.32 -16.93
N ILE A 385 -2.44 -5.17 -15.92
CA ILE A 385 -1.12 -5.59 -15.45
C ILE A 385 -0.78 -6.95 -16.06
N ILE A 386 0.51 -7.18 -16.28
CA ILE A 386 1.02 -8.48 -16.71
C ILE A 386 1.55 -9.21 -15.49
N VAL A 387 1.03 -10.41 -15.26
CA VAL A 387 1.44 -11.29 -14.17
C VAL A 387 2.11 -12.52 -14.78
N SER A 388 3.36 -12.77 -14.42
CA SER A 388 4.06 -14.00 -14.81
C SER A 388 4.36 -14.85 -13.59
N ILE A 389 3.91 -16.10 -13.59
CA ILE A 389 4.24 -17.07 -12.56
C ILE A 389 5.60 -17.66 -12.91
N LYS A 390 6.53 -17.72 -11.93
CA LYS A 390 7.89 -18.25 -12.10
C LYS A 390 8.06 -19.59 -11.38
N GLY A 391 9.05 -20.35 -11.82
CA GLY A 391 9.37 -21.67 -11.27
C GLY A 391 8.49 -22.80 -11.82
N THR A 392 8.53 -23.93 -11.13
CA THR A 392 7.83 -25.18 -11.47
C THR A 392 6.46 -25.25 -10.80
N VAL A 393 5.55 -24.33 -11.12
CA VAL A 393 4.13 -24.65 -10.96
C VAL A 393 3.83 -25.79 -11.95
N PRO A 394 3.32 -26.95 -11.49
CA PRO A 394 2.99 -28.04 -12.40
C PRO A 394 2.08 -27.50 -13.50
N ARG A 395 2.42 -27.73 -14.77
CA ARG A 395 1.72 -27.13 -15.94
C ARG A 395 0.21 -27.40 -16.00
N ASN A 396 -0.30 -28.29 -15.14
CA ASN A 396 -1.69 -28.71 -15.11
C ASN A 396 -2.44 -28.32 -13.81
N ASP A 397 -1.80 -27.61 -12.87
CA ASP A 397 -2.47 -27.20 -11.63
C ASP A 397 -3.18 -25.86 -11.81
N GLN A 398 -4.32 -25.90 -12.51
CA GLN A 398 -5.12 -24.71 -12.82
C GLN A 398 -5.66 -24.03 -11.56
N GLU A 399 -5.93 -24.77 -10.50
CA GLU A 399 -6.46 -24.20 -9.25
C GLU A 399 -5.38 -23.43 -8.49
N LEU A 400 -4.15 -23.96 -8.44
CA LEU A 400 -3.01 -23.21 -7.91
C LEU A 400 -2.74 -21.95 -8.75
N GLU A 401 -2.77 -22.05 -10.09
CA GLU A 401 -2.60 -20.87 -10.95
C GLU A 401 -3.64 -19.79 -10.65
N LYS A 402 -4.93 -20.16 -10.56
CA LYS A 402 -6.01 -19.24 -10.22
C LYS A 402 -5.83 -18.64 -8.83
N ALA A 403 -5.46 -19.45 -7.82
CA ALA A 403 -5.22 -18.97 -6.46
C ALA A 403 -4.08 -17.92 -6.40
N LEU A 404 -2.99 -18.16 -7.13
CA LEU A 404 -1.87 -17.23 -7.24
C LEU A 404 -2.26 -15.94 -8.00
N LEU A 405 -3.09 -16.04 -9.05
CA LEU A 405 -3.58 -14.86 -9.77
C LEU A 405 -4.59 -14.06 -8.94
N ARG A 406 -5.43 -14.76 -8.17
CA ARG A 406 -6.41 -14.19 -7.25
C ARG A 406 -5.70 -13.41 -6.13
N SER A 407 -4.60 -13.92 -5.57
CA SER A 407 -3.84 -13.19 -4.55
C SER A 407 -3.31 -11.83 -5.05
N VAL A 408 -2.93 -11.73 -6.33
CA VAL A 408 -2.57 -10.44 -6.97
C VAL A 408 -3.77 -9.51 -7.05
N PHE A 409 -4.95 -10.02 -7.39
CA PHE A 409 -6.15 -9.20 -7.48
C PHE A 409 -6.67 -8.75 -6.10
N GLU A 410 -6.69 -9.64 -5.12
CA GLU A 410 -7.12 -9.34 -3.74
C GLU A 410 -6.22 -8.29 -3.10
N THR A 411 -4.91 -8.37 -3.33
CA THR A 411 -3.97 -7.32 -2.87
C THR A 411 -4.08 -6.01 -3.64
N CYS A 412 -4.72 -5.98 -4.81
CA CYS A 412 -5.14 -4.71 -5.43
C CYS A 412 -6.30 -4.07 -4.65
N CYS A 413 -7.14 -4.88 -4.00
CA CYS A 413 -8.31 -4.41 -3.24
C CYS A 413 -7.98 -3.90 -1.84
N MET A 414 -6.78 -4.22 -1.34
CA MET A 414 -6.29 -3.84 -0.01
C MET A 414 -5.74 -2.40 0.05
N ASN A 415 -6.56 -1.40 -0.30
CA ASN A 415 -6.06 -0.03 -0.52
C ASN A 415 -6.27 0.98 0.63
N TYR A 416 -5.24 1.26 1.43
CA TYR A 416 -5.37 2.30 2.47
C TYR A 416 -5.15 3.76 2.01
N THR A 417 -4.88 4.01 0.72
CA THR A 417 -4.70 5.39 0.21
C THR A 417 -5.93 5.97 -0.46
N SER A 418 -6.94 5.16 -0.76
CA SER A 418 -8.20 5.62 -1.36
C SER A 418 -9.34 4.70 -0.98
N ILE A 419 -10.45 5.30 -0.57
CA ILE A 419 -11.64 4.60 -0.11
C ILE A 419 -12.75 4.54 -1.17
N ASN A 420 -12.72 5.48 -2.12
CA ASN A 420 -13.77 5.64 -3.14
C ASN A 420 -13.57 4.69 -4.32
N ASN A 421 -12.33 4.30 -4.58
CA ASN A 421 -11.99 3.28 -5.57
C ASN A 421 -11.47 2.03 -4.83
N PRO A 422 -12.26 0.95 -4.76
CA PRO A 422 -11.90 -0.23 -3.99
C PRO A 422 -10.76 -1.02 -4.62
N VAL A 423 -10.37 -0.76 -5.89
CA VAL A 423 -9.32 -1.51 -6.58
C VAL A 423 -8.19 -0.59 -7.03
N ASN A 424 -6.97 -0.86 -6.54
CA ASN A 424 -5.75 -0.24 -7.04
C ASN A 424 -5.35 -0.83 -8.40
N ARG A 425 -4.65 -0.04 -9.21
CA ARG A 425 -4.04 -0.54 -10.44
C ARG A 425 -2.99 -1.64 -10.19
N LEU A 426 -2.21 -1.49 -9.12
CA LEU A 426 -1.15 -2.42 -8.71
C LEU A 426 -1.48 -3.01 -7.34
N PRO A 427 -1.08 -4.26 -7.07
CA PRO A 427 -1.24 -4.85 -5.74
C PRO A 427 -0.41 -4.06 -4.73
N ILE A 428 -0.89 -3.95 -3.48
CA ILE A 428 -0.19 -3.16 -2.46
C ILE A 428 1.24 -3.63 -2.20
N THR A 429 1.52 -4.92 -2.34
CA THR A 429 2.87 -5.48 -2.24
C THR A 429 3.85 -4.82 -3.21
N VAL A 430 3.39 -4.41 -4.40
CA VAL A 430 4.18 -3.77 -5.45
C VAL A 430 4.08 -2.25 -5.40
N LYS A 431 2.89 -1.73 -5.11
CA LYS A 431 2.64 -0.28 -5.00
C LYS A 431 3.46 0.30 -3.84
N TYR A 432 3.39 -0.31 -2.66
CA TYR A 432 4.08 0.15 -1.45
C TYR A 432 5.60 0.03 -1.61
N ALA A 433 6.05 -1.08 -2.18
CA ALA A 433 7.43 -1.30 -2.60
C ALA A 433 7.99 -0.14 -3.43
N LYS A 434 7.28 0.27 -4.48
CA LYS A 434 7.68 1.40 -5.33
C LYS A 434 7.69 2.73 -4.57
N GLU A 435 6.69 2.99 -3.73
CA GLU A 435 6.62 4.25 -2.97
C GLU A 435 7.72 4.34 -1.92
N ILE A 436 8.01 3.27 -1.18
CA ILE A 436 9.15 3.19 -0.25
C ILE A 436 10.45 3.49 -0.98
N ALA A 437 10.71 2.77 -2.08
CA ALA A 437 11.94 2.93 -2.84
C ALA A 437 12.12 4.37 -3.35
N TYR A 438 11.03 4.95 -3.82
CA TYR A 438 10.99 6.32 -4.29
C TYR A 438 11.31 7.30 -3.15
N MET A 439 10.62 7.16 -2.01
CA MET A 439 10.80 8.02 -0.84
C MET A 439 12.22 7.94 -0.26
N LEU A 440 12.74 6.74 -0.04
CA LEU A 440 14.08 6.53 0.51
C LEU A 440 15.18 7.08 -0.42
N SER A 441 14.99 6.99 -1.74
CA SER A 441 15.94 7.58 -2.70
C SER A 441 16.02 9.11 -2.62
N ARG A 442 15.00 9.78 -2.06
CA ARG A 442 14.92 11.24 -1.96
C ARG A 442 15.30 11.76 -0.58
N MET A 443 15.13 10.98 0.48
CA MET A 443 15.31 11.45 1.87
C MET A 443 16.70 11.14 2.44
N ASN A 444 17.66 10.65 1.65
CA ASN A 444 18.98 10.17 2.11
C ASN A 444 18.93 9.35 3.42
N ALA A 445 17.81 8.66 3.67
CA ALA A 445 17.54 8.01 4.95
C ALA A 445 18.13 6.60 4.91
N ILE A 446 19.20 6.38 5.66
CA ILE A 446 20.01 5.15 5.60
C ILE A 446 19.48 4.08 6.58
N SER A 447 18.78 4.47 7.64
CA SER A 447 18.22 3.54 8.64
C SER A 447 16.92 4.06 9.24
N LEU A 448 15.88 3.22 9.26
CA LEU A 448 14.63 3.47 9.96
C LEU A 448 14.56 2.61 11.23
N SER A 449 13.91 3.11 12.28
CA SER A 449 13.67 2.31 13.49
C SER A 449 12.70 1.17 13.21
N THR A 450 12.73 0.12 14.05
CA THR A 450 11.81 -1.03 13.93
C THR A 450 10.35 -0.61 14.03
N ASP A 451 10.02 0.36 14.89
CA ASP A 451 8.67 0.89 15.04
C ASP A 451 8.19 1.59 13.76
N ILE A 452 9.04 2.40 13.11
CA ILE A 452 8.71 3.00 11.81
C ILE A 452 8.52 1.90 10.76
N MET A 453 9.39 0.88 10.71
CA MET A 453 9.30 -0.21 9.73
C MET A 453 8.05 -1.09 9.91
N ALA A 454 7.48 -1.14 11.12
CA ALA A 454 6.22 -1.82 11.41
C ALA A 454 4.97 -1.00 11.00
N ARG A 455 5.14 0.28 10.62
CA ARG A 455 4.04 1.18 10.25
C ARG A 455 4.09 1.56 8.78
N LEU A 456 2.93 1.91 8.22
CA LEU A 456 2.79 2.36 6.84
C LEU A 456 3.12 3.86 6.70
N TRP A 457 4.31 4.28 7.11
CA TRP A 457 4.73 5.70 7.16
C TRP A 457 4.75 6.41 5.79
N PHE A 458 4.82 5.64 4.71
CA PHE A 458 5.03 6.09 3.33
C PHE A 458 3.74 6.29 2.53
N ILE A 459 2.58 5.84 3.03
CA ILE A 459 1.32 5.86 2.26
C ILE A 459 0.68 7.24 2.13
#